data_AF-A0A848IGI7-F1
#
_entry.id   AF-A0A848IGI7-F1
#
_cell.length_a   1.000
_cell.length_b   1.000
_cell.length_c   1.000
_cell.angle_alpha   90.00
_cell.angle_beta   90.00
_cell.angle_gamma   90.00
#
_symmetry.space_group_name_H-M   'P 1'
#
loop_
_entity.id
_entity.type
_entity.pdbx_description
1 polymer ?
#
loop_
_entity_poly.entity_id
_entity_poly.type
_entity_poly.pdbx_seq_one_letter_code
_entity_poly.pdbx_strand_id
1 'polypeptide(L)' 'MPIIARIEGLIVVIYPHDHAPPHVHVLGPDGEIIFILNCPDGPVSIRDGSRVFRTRSAPAGKTH' A
#
# COMPACT_ATOMS: atom_id res chain seq x y z
N MET A 1 0.17 -9.90 -12.59
CA MET A 1 0.25 -8.62 -11.87
C MET A 1 1.72 -8.29 -11.50
N PRO A 2 2.27 -7.13 -11.89
CA PRO A 2 3.69 -6.77 -11.65
C PRO A 2 3.96 -6.00 -10.34
N ILE A 3 5.11 -6.24 -9.72
CA ILE A 3 5.66 -5.34 -8.68
C ILE A 3 6.22 -4.10 -9.39
N ILE A 4 5.73 -2.92 -9.03
CA ILE A 4 6.15 -1.65 -9.64
C ILE A 4 7.11 -0.83 -8.79
N ALA A 5 7.16 -1.07 -7.47
CA ALA A 5 8.11 -0.42 -6.59
C ALA A 5 8.37 -1.23 -5.31
N ARG A 6 9.53 -0.96 -4.70
CA ARG A 6 9.88 -1.36 -3.33
C ARG A 6 10.34 -0.11 -2.59
N ILE A 7 9.73 0.19 -1.44
CA ILE A 7 9.94 1.44 -0.70
C ILE A 7 9.98 1.10 0.79
N GLU A 8 11.11 1.34 1.48
CA GLU A 8 11.23 1.13 2.94
C GLU A 8 10.69 -0.24 3.43
N GLY A 9 10.97 -1.31 2.68
CA GLY A 9 10.50 -2.67 3.00
C GLY A 9 9.05 -2.97 2.60
N LEU A 10 8.33 -2.00 2.03
CA LEU A 10 7.01 -2.17 1.42
C LEU A 10 7.14 -2.62 -0.04
N ILE A 11 6.15 -3.37 -0.52
CA ILE A 11 6.07 -3.84 -1.91
C ILE A 11 4.81 -3.26 -2.55
N VAL A 12 4.96 -2.59 -3.69
CA VAL A 12 3.87 -1.94 -4.42
C VAL A 12 3.51 -2.74 -5.66
N VAL A 13 2.24 -3.07 -5.79
CA VAL A 13 1.70 -4.10 -6.68
C VAL A 13 0.44 -3.50 -7.36
N ILE A 14 0.47 -3.28 -8.70
CA ILE A 14 -0.63 -2.66 -9.46
C ILE A 14 -1.51 -3.67 -10.24
N TYR A 15 -2.82 -3.62 -10.01
CA TYR A 15 -3.88 -4.39 -10.69
C TYR A 15 -4.69 -3.46 -11.62
N PRO A 16 -4.25 -3.20 -12.86
CA PRO A 16 -4.90 -2.19 -13.72
C PRO A 16 -6.17 -2.70 -14.44
N HIS A 17 -6.30 -4.01 -14.68
CA HIS A 17 -7.41 -4.57 -15.49
C HIS A 17 -7.63 -6.08 -15.26
N ASP A 18 -6.85 -6.73 -14.41
CA ASP A 18 -7.02 -8.16 -14.10
C ASP A 18 -8.21 -8.42 -13.18
N HIS A 19 -8.68 -7.41 -12.44
CA HIS A 19 -10.01 -7.39 -11.84
C HIS A 19 -10.45 -5.96 -11.48
N ALA A 20 -11.76 -5.73 -11.52
CA ALA A 20 -12.35 -4.43 -11.19
C ALA A 20 -12.66 -4.31 -9.67
N PRO A 21 -12.65 -3.08 -9.12
CA PRO A 21 -12.12 -1.86 -9.73
C PRO A 21 -10.59 -1.90 -9.83
N PRO A 22 -9.92 -1.16 -10.73
CA PRO A 22 -8.47 -1.08 -10.76
C PRO A 22 -7.90 -0.56 -9.43
N HIS A 23 -6.84 -1.20 -8.91
CA HIS A 23 -6.26 -0.84 -7.61
C HIS A 23 -4.78 -1.18 -7.49
N VAL A 24 -4.16 -0.61 -6.46
CA VAL A 24 -2.79 -0.90 -6.04
C VAL A 24 -2.82 -1.52 -4.65
N HIS A 25 -2.12 -2.64 -4.47
CA HIS A 25 -1.77 -3.17 -3.16
C HIS A 25 -0.42 -2.59 -2.73
N VAL A 26 -0.36 -2.11 -1.49
CA VAL A 26 0.88 -1.86 -0.77
C VAL A 26 0.98 -2.90 0.33
N LEU A 27 1.94 -3.82 0.17
CA LEU A 27 2.16 -4.95 1.06
C LEU A 27 3.31 -4.64 2.02
N GLY A 28 3.14 -5.02 3.27
CA GLY A 28 4.18 -4.93 4.29
C GLY A 28 4.02 -6.04 5.32
N PRO A 29 4.93 -6.13 6.31
CA PRO A 29 4.97 -7.25 7.24
C PRO A 29 3.71 -7.38 8.12
N ASP A 30 3.04 -6.27 8.39
CA ASP A 30 1.91 -6.22 9.33
C ASP A 30 0.54 -6.09 8.62
N GLY A 31 0.49 -6.12 7.29
CA GLY A 31 -0.76 -6.04 6.54
C GLY A 31 -0.65 -5.52 5.11
N GLU A 32 -1.78 -5.01 4.62
CA GLU A 32 -1.88 -4.40 3.29
C GLU A 32 -2.80 -3.18 3.30
N ILE A 33 -2.45 -2.21 2.46
CA ILE A 33 -3.30 -1.06 2.13
C ILE A 33 -3.66 -1.16 0.65
N ILE A 34 -4.94 -0.99 0.34
CA ILE A 34 -5.44 -1.07 -1.03
C ILE A 34 -5.96 0.29 -1.46
N PHE A 35 -5.37 0.80 -2.53
CA PHE A 35 -5.71 2.07 -3.15
C PHE A 35 -6.54 1.80 -4.40
N ILE A 36 -7.82 2.17 -4.38
CA ILE A 36 -8.70 2.14 -5.55
C ILE A 36 -8.34 3.34 -6.43
N LEU A 37 -7.98 3.08 -7.69
CA LEU A 37 -7.49 4.14 -8.58
C LEU A 37 -8.61 5.06 -9.09
N ASN A 38 -9.85 4.56 -9.15
CA ASN A 38 -11.03 5.27 -9.66
C ASN A 38 -10.83 5.93 -11.04
N CYS A 39 -9.90 5.44 -11.87
CA CYS A 39 -9.65 6.00 -13.19
C CYS A 39 -10.71 5.55 -14.21
N PRO A 40 -11.07 6.41 -15.19
CA PRO A 40 -10.67 7.82 -15.33
C PRO A 40 -11.50 8.79 -14.47
N ASP A 41 -12.45 8.28 -13.69
CA ASP A 41 -13.59 9.03 -13.16
C ASP A 41 -13.36 9.78 -11.85
N GLY A 42 -12.19 9.62 -11.19
CA GLY A 42 -11.98 10.24 -9.89
C GLY A 42 -10.61 10.05 -9.26
N PRO A 43 -10.40 10.66 -8.08
CA PRO A 43 -9.15 10.53 -7.34
C PRO A 43 -9.01 9.15 -6.71
N VAL A 44 -7.77 8.79 -6.36
CA VAL A 44 -7.47 7.56 -5.61
C VAL A 44 -8.16 7.58 -4.25
N SER A 45 -8.76 6.45 -3.84
CA SER A 45 -9.35 6.26 -2.51
C SER A 45 -8.80 5.00 -1.82
N ILE A 46 -8.84 4.96 -0.50
CA ILE A 46 -8.44 3.75 0.26
C ILE A 46 -9.66 2.84 0.39
N ARG A 47 -9.47 1.54 0.16
CA ARG A 47 -10.54 0.55 0.34
C ARG A 47 -10.86 0.37 1.82
N ASP A 48 -12.14 0.42 2.15
CA ASP A 48 -12.60 0.11 3.51
C ASP A 48 -12.09 -1.26 4.00
N GLY A 49 -11.69 -1.31 5.26
CA GLY A 49 -11.10 -2.50 5.88
C GLY A 49 -9.61 -2.74 5.55
N SER A 50 -8.97 -1.88 4.75
CA SER A 50 -7.51 -1.88 4.58
C SER A 50 -6.80 -1.77 5.94
N ARG A 51 -5.76 -2.57 6.16
CA ARG A 51 -4.98 -2.53 7.39
C ARG A 51 -3.84 -1.54 7.25
N VAL A 52 -3.93 -0.43 7.97
CA VAL A 52 -2.89 0.60 7.97
C VAL A 52 -1.64 0.09 8.68
N PHE A 53 -0.48 0.26 8.05
CA PHE A 53 0.81 0.02 8.68
C PHE A 53 0.99 0.99 9.84
N ARG A 54 1.20 0.47 11.05
CA ARG A 54 1.64 1.30 12.17
C ARG A 54 3.13 1.50 12.04
N THR A 55 3.59 2.74 11.91
CA THR A 55 5.00 3.06 12.14
C THR A 55 5.34 2.63 13.57
N ARG A 56 6.19 1.62 13.72
CA ARG A 56 6.87 1.39 14.99
C ARG A 56 7.78 2.59 15.17
N SER A 57 7.55 3.40 16.20
CA SER A 57 8.53 4.38 16.61
C SER A 57 9.84 3.63 16.85
N ALA A 58 10.90 3.98 16.13
CA ALA A 58 12.22 3.50 16.49
C ALA A 58 12.47 3.91 17.95
N PRO A 59 12.95 3.01 18.83
CA PRO A 59 13.34 3.43 20.17
C PRO A 59 14.40 4.51 20.02
N ALA A 60 14.18 5.67 20.65
CA ALA A 60 15.16 6.73 20.72
C ALA A 60 16.47 6.12 21.22
N GLY A 61 17.49 6.11 20.35
CA GLY A 61 18.76 5.48 20.64
C GLY A 61 19.35 6.05 21.92
N LYS A 62 19.65 5.19 22.90
CA LYS A 62 20.68 5.48 23.90
C LYS A 62 22.02 5.47 23.18
N THR A 63 22.57 6.65 22.93
CA THR A 63 24.00 6.80 22.64
C THR A 63 24.76 6.36 23.89
N HIS A 64 25.60 5.33 23.74
CA HIS A 64 26.64 4.99 24.70
C HIS A 64 27.79 6.00 24.62
#